data_AF-A0A8F5ZFL3-F1
#
_entry.id   AF-A0A8F5ZFL3-F1
#
_cell.length_a   1.000
_cell.length_b   1.000
_cell.length_c   1.000
_cell.angle_alpha   90.00
_cell.angle_beta   90.00
_cell.angle_gamma   90.00
#
_symmetry.space_group_name_H-M   'P 1'
#
loop_
_entity.id
_entity.type
_entity.pdbx_description
1 polymer ?
#
loop_
_entity_poly.entity_id
_entity_poly.type
_entity_poly.pdbx_seq_one_letter_code
_entity_poly.pdbx_strand_id
1 'polypeptide(L)'
;MSPILSKRHLVEDFTDCFDFIGDQLSKSLIQDILSEYEKIWAEDSESIDILYDCESLLALLRDHEKAITFLDQIDGEYGSGMRMLRRASHYAGLNDKEGVKKSLYSLFSHPCNEHEKECAFIAFGRLDDKVSTARVWKELLKEKELENQVFHEEIFSNPDSYNCLSHLHIREWNEGVRLLYRFDIRENRDIELYALVSMIHYQVGIVYNSIIDMIQNSGPYEAFTGMTVALAISTGALSWITELRDMVTIDEPKVYQELILNLEGVRKYQTFFTIGERLLTIPTTTFQPNESFLYNLVRETGGDVYQVYTLLNLFTEAGNDIDYEHLLDILLNLDPDIERKAMMRREMDGSLGPQPPFDLE
;
A
#
# COMPACT_ATOMS: atom_id res chain seq x y z
N MET A 1 -10.43 20.62 -14.69
CA MET A 1 -9.94 19.24 -14.55
C MET A 1 -10.56 18.71 -13.28
N SER A 2 -11.23 17.56 -13.33
CA SER A 2 -11.63 16.86 -12.10
C SER A 2 -10.37 16.44 -11.33
N PRO A 3 -10.37 16.44 -9.99
CA PRO A 3 -9.22 15.99 -9.23
C PRO A 3 -8.96 14.50 -9.49
N ILE A 4 -7.68 14.10 -9.49
CA ILE A 4 -7.21 12.76 -9.82
C ILE A 4 -7.55 11.77 -8.71
N LEU A 5 -7.51 12.19 -7.45
CA LEU A 5 -7.93 11.41 -6.28
C LEU A 5 -9.08 12.13 -5.54
N SER A 6 -10.03 12.69 -6.28
CA SER A 6 -11.06 13.64 -5.85
C SER A 6 -11.70 13.45 -4.46
N LYS A 7 -11.12 14.08 -3.43
CA LYS A 7 -11.67 14.60 -2.15
C LYS A 7 -10.56 14.46 -1.10
N ARG A 8 -10.49 15.38 -0.12
CA ARG A 8 -9.47 15.37 0.95
C ARG A 8 -9.39 14.03 1.70
N HIS A 9 -10.52 13.33 1.84
CA HIS A 9 -10.62 12.02 2.50
C HIS A 9 -9.88 10.92 1.72
N LEU A 10 -9.96 10.94 0.38
CA LEU A 10 -9.30 9.96 -0.47
C LEU A 10 -7.78 10.18 -0.55
N VAL A 11 -7.28 11.33 -0.11
CA VAL A 11 -5.84 11.62 -0.08
C VAL A 11 -5.20 10.97 1.14
N GLU A 12 -5.89 11.02 2.29
CA GLU A 12 -5.48 10.29 3.50
C GLU A 12 -5.46 8.78 3.25
N ASP A 13 -6.41 8.27 2.48
CA ASP A 13 -6.53 6.86 2.13
C ASP A 13 -5.40 6.30 1.24
N PHE A 14 -4.69 7.17 0.51
CA PHE A 14 -3.54 6.79 -0.33
C PHE A 14 -2.20 7.04 0.35
N THR A 15 -2.22 7.60 1.57
CA THR A 15 -1.03 7.90 2.35
C THR A 15 -0.15 6.66 2.47
N ASP A 16 1.17 6.85 2.32
CA ASP A 16 2.18 5.80 2.46
C ASP A 16 2.13 4.70 1.38
N CYS A 17 1.12 4.71 0.50
CA CYS A 17 0.95 3.70 -0.55
C CYS A 17 1.77 4.02 -1.81
N PHE A 18 2.17 5.27 -2.03
CA PHE A 18 2.97 5.63 -3.22
C PHE A 18 4.33 4.94 -3.27
N ASP A 19 4.82 4.44 -2.14
CA ASP A 19 6.05 3.66 -2.04
C ASP A 19 5.97 2.31 -2.76
N PHE A 20 4.76 1.81 -3.02
CA PHE A 20 4.55 0.59 -3.78
C PHE A 20 4.67 0.79 -5.29
N ILE A 21 4.41 1.99 -5.82
CA ILE A 21 4.21 2.22 -7.27
C ILE A 21 5.39 1.73 -8.13
N GLY A 22 6.63 1.90 -7.68
CA GLY A 22 7.81 1.52 -8.46
C GLY A 22 7.85 2.20 -9.84
N ASP A 23 7.92 1.41 -10.92
CA ASP A 23 7.98 1.90 -12.30
C ASP A 23 6.65 1.78 -13.07
N GLN A 24 5.56 1.49 -12.36
CA GLN A 24 4.27 1.14 -12.98
C GLN A 24 3.51 2.34 -13.55
N LEU A 25 3.80 3.56 -13.09
CA LEU A 25 3.14 4.79 -13.56
C LEU A 25 4.02 5.61 -14.51
N SER A 26 3.37 6.25 -15.47
CA SER A 26 4.03 7.22 -16.35
C SER A 26 4.48 8.46 -15.55
N LYS A 27 5.61 9.06 -15.96
CA LYS A 27 6.13 10.29 -15.33
C LYS A 27 5.13 11.44 -15.36
N SER A 28 4.36 11.57 -16.44
CA SER A 28 3.33 12.62 -16.56
C SER A 28 2.23 12.44 -15.51
N LEU A 29 1.75 11.22 -15.32
CA LEU A 29 0.72 10.95 -14.32
C LEU A 29 1.24 11.19 -12.89
N ILE A 30 2.48 10.79 -12.59
CA ILE A 30 3.11 11.07 -11.29
C ILE A 30 3.21 12.59 -11.05
N GLN A 31 3.55 13.38 -12.08
CA GLN A 31 3.61 14.84 -11.99
C GLN A 31 2.23 15.48 -11.78
N ASP A 32 1.20 14.93 -12.41
CA ASP A 32 -0.17 15.43 -12.23
C ASP A 32 -0.68 15.16 -10.79
N ILE A 33 -0.42 13.97 -10.24
CA ILE A 33 -0.73 13.62 -8.84
C ILE A 33 0.05 14.51 -7.88
N LEU A 34 1.37 14.66 -8.09
CA LEU A 34 2.21 15.54 -7.27
C LEU A 34 1.67 16.96 -7.27
N SER A 35 1.28 17.50 -8.44
CA SER A 35 0.72 18.84 -8.54
C SER A 35 -0.61 19.01 -7.80
N GLU A 36 -1.35 17.93 -7.60
CA GLU A 36 -2.57 17.92 -6.77
C GLU A 36 -2.21 17.96 -5.28
N TYR A 37 -1.32 17.09 -4.82
CA TYR A 37 -0.85 17.09 -3.42
C TYR A 37 -0.19 18.41 -3.03
N GLU A 38 0.60 19.02 -3.92
CA GLU A 38 1.21 20.33 -3.70
C GLU A 38 0.16 21.44 -3.50
N LYS A 39 -0.97 21.38 -4.22
CA LYS A 39 -2.07 22.33 -4.04
C LYS A 39 -2.78 22.10 -2.73
N ILE A 40 -3.03 20.84 -2.36
CA ILE A 40 -3.67 20.49 -1.09
C ILE A 40 -2.83 21.01 0.07
N TRP A 41 -1.51 20.77 0.07
CA TRP A 41 -0.60 21.31 1.07
C TRP A 41 -0.61 22.84 1.15
N ALA A 42 -0.67 23.51 -0.01
CA ALA A 42 -0.70 24.96 -0.08
C ALA A 42 -2.02 25.57 0.44
N GLU A 43 -3.13 24.85 0.30
CA GLU A 43 -4.44 25.25 0.78
C GLU A 43 -4.67 24.89 2.25
N ASP A 44 -4.08 23.78 2.71
CA ASP A 44 -4.19 23.25 4.07
C ASP A 44 -2.92 22.52 4.51
N SER A 45 -2.12 23.20 5.35
CA SER A 45 -0.81 22.74 5.78
C SER A 45 -0.82 21.98 7.11
N GLU A 46 -1.92 21.32 7.46
CA GLU A 46 -2.07 20.64 8.76
C GLU A 46 -1.57 19.18 8.75
N SER A 47 -1.61 18.49 7.60
CA SER A 47 -1.20 17.08 7.51
C SER A 47 0.23 16.91 7.02
N ILE A 48 1.12 16.46 7.91
CA ILE A 48 2.52 16.16 7.57
C ILE A 48 2.67 14.98 6.60
N ASP A 49 1.66 14.11 6.52
CA ASP A 49 1.68 12.92 5.67
C ASP A 49 1.69 13.29 4.18
N ILE A 50 1.03 14.40 3.83
CA ILE A 50 1.05 14.97 2.47
C ILE A 50 2.49 15.30 2.04
N LEU A 51 3.34 15.77 2.96
CA LEU A 51 4.75 16.06 2.66
C LEU A 51 5.54 14.77 2.39
N TYR A 52 5.25 13.70 3.10
CA TYR A 52 5.86 12.38 2.86
C TYR A 52 5.39 11.78 1.54
N ASP A 53 4.12 11.90 1.19
CA ASP A 53 3.59 11.44 -0.08
C ASP A 53 4.18 12.24 -1.26
N CYS A 54 4.31 13.56 -1.12
CA CYS A 54 5.03 14.39 -2.10
C CYS A 54 6.47 13.92 -2.25
N GLU A 55 7.17 13.62 -1.16
CA GLU A 55 8.52 13.04 -1.21
C GLU A 55 8.54 11.71 -1.96
N SER A 56 7.62 10.80 -1.66
CA SER A 56 7.54 9.50 -2.33
C SER A 56 7.32 9.65 -3.84
N LEU A 57 6.42 10.53 -4.27
CA LEU A 57 6.21 10.84 -5.69
C LEU A 57 7.47 11.45 -6.35
N LEU A 58 8.18 12.34 -5.65
CA LEU A 58 9.44 12.93 -6.13
C LEU A 58 10.58 11.90 -6.20
N ALA A 59 10.61 10.92 -5.30
CA ALA A 59 11.54 9.80 -5.34
C ALA A 59 11.34 8.95 -6.61
N LEU A 60 10.09 8.68 -7.00
CA LEU A 60 9.75 8.00 -8.25
C LEU A 60 10.22 8.80 -9.48
N LEU A 61 10.14 10.14 -9.43
CA LEU A 61 10.65 11.03 -10.46
C LEU A 61 12.18 11.21 -10.44
N ARG A 62 12.85 10.73 -9.38
CA ARG A 62 14.28 10.94 -9.07
C ARG A 62 14.65 12.42 -8.89
N ASP A 63 13.70 13.24 -8.48
CA ASP A 63 13.94 14.64 -8.13
C ASP A 63 14.32 14.76 -6.65
N HIS A 64 15.53 14.30 -6.34
CA HIS A 64 16.03 14.22 -4.96
C HIS A 64 16.17 15.59 -4.29
N GLU A 65 16.52 16.64 -5.04
CA GLU A 65 16.68 17.98 -4.50
C GLU A 65 15.33 18.54 -4.05
N LYS A 66 14.30 18.48 -4.92
CA LYS A 66 12.95 18.92 -4.56
C LYS A 66 12.36 18.07 -3.43
N ALA A 67 12.59 16.75 -3.43
CA ALA A 67 12.16 15.87 -2.34
C ALA A 67 12.71 16.32 -0.97
N ILE A 68 13.99 16.68 -0.91
CA ILE A 68 14.60 17.21 0.32
C ILE A 68 13.92 18.50 0.77
N THR A 69 13.51 19.38 -0.15
CA THR A 69 12.79 20.62 0.21
C THR A 69 11.40 20.37 0.81
N PHE A 70 10.71 19.30 0.44
CA PHE A 70 9.46 18.88 1.09
C PHE A 70 9.73 18.35 2.50
N LEU A 71 10.72 17.47 2.63
CA LEU A 71 11.13 16.93 3.93
C LEU A 71 11.58 18.04 4.90
N ASP A 72 12.24 19.09 4.42
CA ASP A 72 12.69 20.22 5.24
C ASP A 72 11.52 21.10 5.77
N GLN A 73 10.29 20.94 5.26
CA GLN A 73 9.09 21.61 5.77
C GLN A 73 8.44 20.86 6.95
N ILE A 74 8.83 19.61 7.21
CA ILE A 74 8.32 18.83 8.33
C ILE A 74 9.00 19.33 9.60
N ASP A 75 8.29 20.13 10.40
CA ASP A 75 8.75 20.66 11.69
C ASP A 75 8.09 19.92 12.87
N GLY A 76 8.84 19.67 13.95
CA GLY A 76 8.34 19.03 15.17
C GLY A 76 9.21 17.88 15.69
N GLU A 77 8.93 17.43 16.92
CA GLU A 77 9.55 16.22 17.51
C GLU A 77 9.00 14.94 16.85
N TYR A 78 7.69 14.92 16.56
CA TYR A 78 7.01 13.83 15.86
C TYR A 78 7.38 13.84 14.37
N GLY A 79 7.75 12.68 13.81
CA GLY A 79 8.21 12.56 12.42
C GLY A 79 9.67 13.01 12.17
N SER A 80 10.38 13.50 13.18
CA SER A 80 11.77 13.95 13.00
C SER A 80 12.72 12.83 12.56
N GLY A 81 12.56 11.62 13.11
CA GLY A 81 13.35 10.44 12.74
C GLY A 81 13.07 9.95 11.31
N MET A 82 11.80 9.85 10.93
CA MET A 82 11.38 9.48 9.56
C MET A 82 11.92 10.44 8.50
N ARG A 83 11.79 11.75 8.75
CA ARG A 83 12.39 12.79 7.92
C ARG A 83 13.90 12.57 7.76
N MET A 84 14.60 12.24 8.83
CA MET A 84 16.05 12.01 8.81
C MET A 84 16.44 10.79 7.97
N LEU A 85 15.72 9.68 8.11
CA LEU A 85 15.90 8.49 7.27
C LEU A 85 15.65 8.81 5.80
N ARG A 86 14.52 9.42 5.46
CA ARG A 86 14.16 9.73 4.06
C ARG A 86 15.14 10.73 3.44
N ARG A 87 15.56 11.77 4.17
CA ARG A 87 16.62 12.70 3.71
C ARG A 87 17.94 11.99 3.41
N ALA A 88 18.36 11.07 4.29
CA ALA A 88 19.58 10.30 4.06
C ALA A 88 19.49 9.48 2.76
N SER A 89 18.32 8.91 2.44
CA SER A 89 18.10 8.20 1.17
C SER A 89 18.26 9.12 -0.06
N HIS A 90 17.73 10.34 -0.03
CA HIS A 90 17.92 11.30 -1.13
C HIS A 90 19.37 11.76 -1.27
N TYR A 91 20.06 12.07 -0.16
CA TYR A 91 21.48 12.41 -0.22
C TYR A 91 22.33 11.26 -0.77
N ALA A 92 21.98 10.01 -0.44
CA ALA A 92 22.62 8.84 -1.05
C ALA A 92 22.38 8.79 -2.57
N GLY A 93 21.15 9.06 -3.04
CA GLY A 93 20.82 9.19 -4.47
C GLY A 93 21.61 10.30 -5.19
N LEU A 94 21.94 11.37 -4.48
CA LEU A 94 22.80 12.46 -4.94
C LEU A 94 24.31 12.15 -4.82
N ASN A 95 24.69 10.98 -4.32
CA ASN A 95 26.07 10.59 -3.98
C ASN A 95 26.74 11.50 -2.93
N ASP A 96 25.96 12.21 -2.11
CA ASP A 96 26.45 13.07 -1.03
C ASP A 96 26.60 12.29 0.29
N LYS A 97 27.77 11.70 0.50
CA LYS A 97 28.08 10.93 1.71
C LYS A 97 28.08 11.78 2.99
N GLU A 98 28.42 13.05 2.89
CA GLU A 98 28.44 13.93 4.07
C GLU A 98 27.02 14.35 4.44
N GLY A 99 26.15 14.59 3.44
CA GLY A 99 24.71 14.74 3.61
C GLY A 99 24.08 13.54 4.32
N VAL A 100 24.37 12.32 3.88
CA VAL A 100 23.90 11.07 4.54
C VAL A 100 24.28 11.04 6.02
N LYS A 101 25.58 11.23 6.33
CA LYS A 101 26.05 11.20 7.73
C LYS A 101 25.41 12.27 8.58
N LYS A 102 25.32 13.50 8.05
CA LYS A 102 24.73 14.64 8.76
C LYS A 102 23.25 14.39 9.05
N SER A 103 22.51 13.81 8.10
CA SER A 103 21.10 13.46 8.26
C SER A 103 20.87 12.40 9.33
N LEU A 104 21.78 11.44 9.52
CA LEU A 104 21.58 10.35 10.49
C LEU A 104 22.23 10.61 11.86
N TYR A 105 23.02 11.67 12.00
CA TYR A 105 23.90 11.88 13.17
C TYR A 105 23.16 11.87 14.52
N SER A 106 21.98 12.50 14.63
CA SER A 106 21.26 12.55 15.91
C SER A 106 20.77 11.16 16.34
N LEU A 107 20.29 10.34 15.40
CA LEU A 107 19.79 8.97 15.63
C LEU A 107 20.87 8.06 16.22
N PHE A 108 22.14 8.30 15.91
CA PHE A 108 23.26 7.53 16.46
C PHE A 108 23.67 7.97 17.86
N SER A 109 23.46 9.25 18.18
CA SER A 109 24.05 9.84 19.37
C SER A 109 23.26 9.50 20.64
N HIS A 110 21.95 9.76 20.66
CA HIS A 110 21.06 9.47 21.79
C HIS A 110 19.59 9.44 21.32
N PRO A 111 19.04 8.31 20.85
CA PRO A 111 17.61 8.22 20.56
C PRO A 111 16.81 8.34 21.88
N CYS A 112 15.98 9.36 21.99
CA CYS A 112 15.36 9.81 23.25
C CYS A 112 13.99 9.17 23.49
N ASN A 113 13.29 8.73 22.44
CA ASN A 113 11.95 8.14 22.50
C ASN A 113 11.86 6.86 21.66
N GLU A 114 10.72 6.19 21.73
CA GLU A 114 10.44 4.93 21.04
C GLU A 114 10.59 5.06 19.52
N HIS A 115 9.96 6.07 18.92
CA HIS A 115 10.02 6.32 17.47
C HIS A 115 11.45 6.62 16.97
N GLU A 116 12.24 7.38 17.73
CA GLU A 116 13.65 7.63 17.40
C GLU A 116 14.50 6.35 17.50
N LYS A 117 14.17 5.40 18.37
CA LYS A 117 14.87 4.10 18.46
C LYS A 117 14.51 3.21 17.28
N GLU A 118 13.26 3.19 16.86
CA GLU A 118 12.83 2.53 15.61
C GLU A 118 13.61 3.10 14.42
N CYS A 119 13.72 4.43 14.32
CA CYS A 119 14.50 5.08 13.27
C CYS A 119 16.00 4.80 13.39
N ALA A 120 16.55 4.77 14.61
CA ALA A 120 17.96 4.45 14.85
C ALA A 120 18.29 3.00 14.46
N PHE A 121 17.37 2.05 14.68
CA PHE A 121 17.51 0.67 14.23
C PHE A 121 17.74 0.60 12.71
N ILE A 122 16.91 1.30 11.92
CA ILE A 122 17.08 1.42 10.46
C ILE A 122 18.41 2.11 10.12
N ALA A 123 18.71 3.24 10.77
CA ALA A 123 19.91 4.03 10.48
C ALA A 123 21.21 3.24 10.71
N PHE A 124 21.32 2.48 11.82
CA PHE A 124 22.47 1.61 12.06
C PHE A 124 22.57 0.49 11.01
N GLY A 125 21.42 -0.05 10.59
CA GLY A 125 21.36 -1.09 9.57
C GLY A 125 21.85 -0.62 8.20
N ARG A 126 21.51 0.62 7.82
CA ARG A 126 22.03 1.27 6.60
C ARG A 126 23.54 1.46 6.60
N LEU A 127 24.15 1.57 7.78
CA LEU A 127 25.61 1.63 7.95
C LEU A 127 26.30 0.26 8.06
N ASP A 128 25.55 -0.83 7.94
CA ASP A 128 26.05 -2.21 8.12
C ASP A 128 26.59 -2.47 9.55
N ASP A 129 26.17 -1.69 10.55
CA ASP A 129 26.55 -1.87 11.95
C ASP A 129 25.63 -2.89 12.64
N LYS A 130 25.86 -4.17 12.35
CA LYS A 130 25.10 -5.30 12.91
C LYS A 130 25.02 -5.27 14.44
N VAL A 131 26.10 -4.86 15.13
CA VAL A 131 26.15 -4.89 16.60
C VAL A 131 25.22 -3.85 17.19
N SER A 132 25.27 -2.62 16.68
CA SER A 132 24.39 -1.55 17.13
C SER A 132 22.94 -1.82 16.74
N THR A 133 22.67 -2.32 15.53
CA THR A 133 21.33 -2.71 15.09
C THR A 133 20.71 -3.75 16.03
N ALA A 134 21.42 -4.84 16.35
CA ALA A 134 20.92 -5.88 17.24
C ALA A 134 20.71 -5.37 18.68
N ARG A 135 21.60 -4.48 19.16
CA ARG A 135 21.44 -3.84 20.48
C ARG A 135 20.16 -3.01 20.55
N VAL A 136 19.93 -2.13 19.56
CA VAL A 136 18.74 -1.28 19.53
C VAL A 136 17.47 -2.12 19.39
N TRP A 137 17.49 -3.17 18.57
CA TRP A 137 16.36 -4.10 18.46
C TRP A 137 15.98 -4.73 19.81
N LYS A 138 16.97 -5.20 20.56
CA LYS A 138 16.74 -5.76 21.89
C LYS A 138 16.17 -4.73 22.88
N GLU A 139 16.62 -3.48 22.78
CA GLU A 139 16.07 -2.38 23.59
C GLU A 139 14.59 -2.11 23.24
N LEU A 140 14.23 -2.09 21.96
CA LEU A 140 12.85 -1.95 21.49
C LEU A 140 11.95 -3.07 22.01
N LEU A 141 12.36 -4.33 21.87
CA LEU A 141 11.60 -5.48 22.38
C LEU A 141 11.36 -5.40 23.87
N LYS A 142 12.37 -4.99 24.63
CA LYS A 142 12.26 -4.84 26.09
C LYS A 142 11.29 -3.73 26.49
N GLU A 143 11.33 -2.59 25.82
CA GLU A 143 10.48 -1.44 26.14
C GLU A 143 9.01 -1.69 25.81
N LYS A 144 8.73 -2.44 24.73
CA LYS A 144 7.37 -2.84 24.35
C LYS A 144 6.90 -4.13 25.04
N GLU A 145 7.71 -4.73 25.93
CA GLU A 145 7.41 -6.00 26.60
C GLU A 145 7.20 -7.19 25.62
N LEU A 146 7.87 -7.15 24.47
CA LEU A 146 7.81 -8.15 23.39
C LEU A 146 9.01 -9.13 23.40
N GLU A 147 9.68 -9.29 24.54
CA GLU A 147 10.77 -10.26 24.66
C GLU A 147 10.22 -11.70 24.69
N ASN A 148 10.82 -12.60 23.88
CA ASN A 148 10.50 -14.03 23.82
C ASN A 148 9.08 -14.37 23.35
N GLN A 149 8.50 -13.54 22.47
CA GLN A 149 7.22 -13.85 21.85
C GLN A 149 7.28 -15.14 21.03
N VAL A 150 6.21 -15.91 21.08
CA VAL A 150 5.96 -17.11 20.28
C VAL A 150 4.58 -16.93 19.65
N PHE A 151 4.40 -17.36 18.40
CA PHE A 151 3.11 -17.21 17.74
C PHE A 151 1.98 -17.92 18.52
N HIS A 152 0.90 -17.18 18.73
CA HIS A 152 -0.34 -17.65 19.32
C HIS A 152 -1.54 -16.96 18.67
N GLU A 153 -2.76 -17.40 18.98
CA GLU A 153 -3.98 -16.95 18.29
C GLU A 153 -4.19 -15.42 18.32
N GLU A 154 -3.88 -14.75 19.43
CA GLU A 154 -4.02 -13.29 19.52
C GLU A 154 -3.11 -12.51 18.57
N ILE A 155 -1.91 -13.03 18.24
CA ILE A 155 -1.02 -12.40 17.26
C ILE A 155 -1.67 -12.40 15.87
N PHE A 156 -2.37 -13.47 15.50
CA PHE A 156 -3.04 -13.55 14.20
C PHE A 156 -4.24 -12.60 14.12
N SER A 157 -4.97 -12.44 15.22
CA SER A 157 -6.15 -11.58 15.29
C SER A 157 -5.82 -10.10 15.45
N ASN A 158 -4.66 -9.76 16.03
CA ASN A 158 -4.26 -8.38 16.31
C ASN A 158 -2.73 -8.22 16.22
N PRO A 159 -2.15 -8.35 15.02
CA PRO A 159 -0.70 -8.27 14.84
C PRO A 159 -0.10 -6.91 15.22
N ASP A 160 -0.91 -5.85 15.17
CA ASP A 160 -0.47 -4.47 15.45
C ASP A 160 0.00 -4.27 16.91
N SER A 161 -0.44 -5.13 17.82
CA SER A 161 -0.07 -5.07 19.24
C SER A 161 1.23 -5.83 19.58
N TYR A 162 1.82 -6.56 18.63
CA TYR A 162 2.98 -7.43 18.87
C TYR A 162 4.19 -7.11 17.99
N ASN A 163 4.20 -5.95 17.35
CA ASN A 163 5.30 -5.50 16.51
C ASN A 163 6.07 -4.32 17.16
N CYS A 164 7.25 -4.04 16.63
CA CYS A 164 8.09 -2.95 17.08
C CYS A 164 8.10 -1.74 16.14
N LEU A 165 7.79 -1.90 14.86
CA LEU A 165 8.06 -0.88 13.84
C LEU A 165 6.78 -0.26 13.23
N SER A 166 5.59 -0.51 13.77
CA SER A 166 4.32 0.03 13.23
C SER A 166 4.19 1.54 13.24
N HIS A 167 5.01 2.27 14.02
CA HIS A 167 5.03 3.75 13.95
C HIS A 167 5.91 4.28 12.80
N LEU A 168 6.62 3.40 12.08
CA LEU A 168 7.33 3.76 10.86
C LEU A 168 6.38 3.65 9.66
N HIS A 169 6.65 4.47 8.65
CA HIS A 169 6.03 4.32 7.34
C HIS A 169 6.43 2.97 6.72
N ILE A 170 5.55 2.38 5.92
CA ILE A 170 5.66 1.03 5.34
C ILE A 170 6.99 0.83 4.61
N ARG A 171 7.50 1.86 3.91
CA ARG A 171 8.82 1.81 3.27
C ARG A 171 9.93 1.50 4.27
N GLU A 172 9.99 2.24 5.38
CA GLU A 172 11.00 2.07 6.43
C GLU A 172 10.73 0.81 7.28
N TRP A 173 9.47 0.43 7.50
CA TRP A 173 9.11 -0.83 8.15
C TRP A 173 9.56 -2.05 7.33
N ASN A 174 9.30 -2.06 6.02
CA ASN A 174 9.80 -3.08 5.09
C ASN A 174 11.33 -3.16 5.09
N GLU A 175 12.03 -2.03 5.11
CA GLU A 175 13.48 -2.02 5.29
C GLU A 175 13.88 -2.66 6.62
N GLY A 176 13.18 -2.35 7.70
CA GLY A 176 13.43 -2.91 9.02
C GLY A 176 13.29 -4.42 9.07
N VAL A 177 12.20 -4.97 8.52
CA VAL A 177 12.01 -6.42 8.40
C VAL A 177 13.16 -7.05 7.62
N ARG A 178 13.55 -6.47 6.47
CA ARG A 178 14.68 -6.96 5.67
C ARG A 178 16.01 -6.93 6.44
N LEU A 179 16.23 -5.94 7.29
CA LEU A 179 17.42 -5.86 8.15
C LEU A 179 17.45 -6.99 9.19
N LEU A 180 16.31 -7.35 9.78
CA LEU A 180 16.21 -8.49 10.71
C LEU A 180 16.63 -9.79 10.04
N TYR A 181 16.13 -10.03 8.82
CA TYR A 181 16.53 -11.19 8.01
C TYR A 181 18.00 -11.15 7.59
N ARG A 182 18.47 -10.01 7.06
CA ARG A 182 19.86 -9.83 6.60
C ARG A 182 20.87 -10.09 7.71
N PHE A 183 20.59 -9.64 8.93
CA PHE A 183 21.50 -9.80 10.06
C PHE A 183 21.26 -11.06 10.91
N ASP A 184 20.29 -11.91 10.54
CA ASP A 184 19.86 -13.08 11.31
C ASP A 184 19.51 -12.72 12.76
N ILE A 185 18.77 -11.62 12.95
CA ILE A 185 18.16 -11.25 14.23
C ILE A 185 16.81 -11.97 14.27
N ARG A 186 16.64 -12.94 15.18
CA ARG A 186 15.51 -13.88 15.14
C ARG A 186 14.38 -13.52 16.08
N GLU A 187 14.73 -12.83 17.17
CA GLU A 187 13.79 -12.44 18.22
C GLU A 187 12.69 -11.55 17.62
N ASN A 188 11.43 -12.03 17.69
CA ASN A 188 10.22 -11.37 17.16
C ASN A 188 10.19 -11.09 15.64
N ARG A 189 11.19 -11.54 14.87
CA ARG A 189 11.33 -11.22 13.43
C ARG A 189 10.11 -11.61 12.61
N ASP A 190 9.60 -12.81 12.83
CA ASP A 190 8.55 -13.36 11.97
C ASP A 190 7.17 -12.76 12.31
N ILE A 191 6.97 -12.33 13.56
CA ILE A 191 5.80 -11.55 14.00
C ILE A 191 5.83 -10.17 13.35
N GLU A 192 7.00 -9.51 13.33
CA GLU A 192 7.20 -8.23 12.64
C GLU A 192 6.87 -8.32 11.14
N LEU A 193 7.33 -9.39 10.50
CA LEU A 193 7.04 -9.67 9.10
C LEU A 193 5.53 -9.87 8.87
N TYR A 194 4.87 -10.69 9.69
CA TYR A 194 3.43 -10.93 9.56
C TYR A 194 2.63 -9.63 9.75
N ALA A 195 2.98 -8.82 10.75
CA ALA A 195 2.35 -7.54 11.00
C ALA A 195 2.50 -6.58 9.80
N LEU A 196 3.70 -6.46 9.24
CA LEU A 196 3.92 -5.67 8.03
C LEU A 196 3.05 -6.15 6.87
N VAL A 197 3.01 -7.46 6.59
CA VAL A 197 2.22 -8.01 5.47
C VAL A 197 0.73 -7.79 5.69
N SER A 198 0.24 -7.95 6.92
CA SER A 198 -1.13 -7.63 7.30
C SER A 198 -1.44 -6.14 7.08
N MET A 199 -0.54 -5.24 7.46
CA MET A 199 -0.69 -3.80 7.25
C MET A 199 -0.69 -3.42 5.76
N ILE A 200 0.20 -4.01 4.95
CA ILE A 200 0.21 -3.79 3.48
C ILE A 200 -1.15 -4.21 2.90
N HIS A 201 -1.69 -5.36 3.29
CA HIS A 201 -3.00 -5.80 2.84
C HIS A 201 -4.11 -4.81 3.26
N TYR A 202 -4.11 -4.40 4.53
CA TYR A 202 -5.07 -3.42 5.05
C TYR A 202 -5.06 -2.11 4.25
N GLN A 203 -3.88 -1.55 3.98
CA GLN A 203 -3.73 -0.30 3.21
C GLN A 203 -4.23 -0.43 1.77
N VAL A 204 -3.93 -1.54 1.08
CA VAL A 204 -4.50 -1.78 -0.27
C VAL A 204 -6.03 -1.92 -0.21
N GLY A 205 -6.57 -2.47 0.88
CA GLY A 205 -8.00 -2.48 1.15
C GLY A 205 -8.62 -1.09 1.31
N ILE A 206 -7.89 -0.15 1.93
CA ILE A 206 -8.35 1.25 2.06
C ILE A 206 -8.43 1.87 0.67
N VAL A 207 -7.36 1.74 -0.13
CA VAL A 207 -7.35 2.19 -1.52
C VAL A 207 -8.51 1.59 -2.33
N TYR A 208 -8.80 0.29 -2.13
CA TYR A 208 -9.96 -0.37 -2.77
C TYR A 208 -11.29 0.30 -2.40
N ASN A 209 -11.50 0.58 -1.11
CA ASN A 209 -12.69 1.27 -0.62
C ASN A 209 -12.81 2.66 -1.25
N SER A 210 -11.73 3.43 -1.29
CA SER A 210 -11.68 4.76 -1.92
C SER A 210 -12.07 4.73 -3.40
N ILE A 211 -11.61 3.72 -4.15
CA ILE A 211 -12.00 3.56 -5.55
C ILE A 211 -13.49 3.24 -5.70
N ILE A 212 -14.06 2.40 -4.83
CA ILE A 212 -15.51 2.14 -4.84
C ILE A 212 -16.28 3.44 -4.57
N ASP A 213 -15.90 4.21 -3.55
CA ASP A 213 -16.52 5.49 -3.22
C ASP A 213 -16.48 6.45 -4.42
N MET A 214 -15.32 6.56 -5.08
CA MET A 214 -15.16 7.39 -6.28
C MET A 214 -16.13 6.97 -7.38
N ILE A 215 -16.26 5.67 -7.66
CA ILE A 215 -17.16 5.16 -8.70
C ILE A 215 -18.60 5.50 -8.33
N GLN A 216 -19.03 5.22 -7.11
CA GLN A 216 -20.43 5.41 -6.67
C GLN A 216 -20.84 6.90 -6.66
N ASN A 217 -19.93 7.78 -6.25
CA ASN A 217 -20.25 9.19 -6.04
C ASN A 217 -19.93 10.09 -7.23
N SER A 218 -18.96 9.71 -8.06
CA SER A 218 -18.48 10.56 -9.17
C SER A 218 -18.71 9.94 -10.53
N GLY A 219 -18.88 8.62 -10.60
CA GLY A 219 -19.06 7.87 -11.83
C GLY A 219 -17.83 7.04 -12.23
N PRO A 220 -18.00 6.01 -13.07
CA PRO A 220 -16.91 5.10 -13.46
C PRO A 220 -15.74 5.79 -14.18
N TYR A 221 -16.04 6.77 -15.06
CA TYR A 221 -15.04 7.44 -15.88
C TYR A 221 -14.17 8.40 -15.05
N GLU A 222 -14.77 9.04 -14.05
CA GLU A 222 -14.12 9.92 -13.09
C GLU A 222 -13.13 9.13 -12.22
N ALA A 223 -13.42 7.87 -11.92
CA ALA A 223 -12.55 6.99 -11.16
C ALA A 223 -11.37 6.40 -11.97
N PHE A 224 -11.29 6.62 -13.29
CA PHE A 224 -10.29 5.98 -14.15
C PHE A 224 -8.85 6.19 -13.71
N THR A 225 -8.49 7.45 -13.38
CA THR A 225 -7.13 7.76 -12.96
C THR A 225 -6.82 7.13 -11.61
N GLY A 226 -7.75 7.19 -10.65
CA GLY A 226 -7.63 6.50 -9.36
C GLY A 226 -7.44 4.99 -9.55
N MET A 227 -8.22 4.36 -10.42
CA MET A 227 -8.10 2.93 -10.76
C MET A 227 -6.70 2.58 -11.28
N THR A 228 -6.12 3.43 -12.14
CA THR A 228 -4.76 3.25 -12.68
C THR A 228 -3.71 3.32 -11.57
N VAL A 229 -3.86 4.28 -10.65
CA VAL A 229 -2.95 4.43 -9.49
C VAL A 229 -3.10 3.26 -8.52
N ALA A 230 -4.33 2.85 -8.21
CA ALA A 230 -4.63 1.70 -7.34
C ALA A 230 -4.08 0.38 -7.93
N LEU A 231 -4.15 0.20 -9.25
CA LEU A 231 -3.55 -0.93 -9.94
C LEU A 231 -2.02 -0.95 -9.78
N ALA A 232 -1.35 0.20 -9.93
CA ALA A 232 0.09 0.32 -9.72
C ALA A 232 0.48 0.00 -8.26
N ILE A 233 -0.24 0.58 -7.30
CA ILE A 233 -0.05 0.35 -5.86
C ILE A 233 -0.20 -1.14 -5.52
N SER A 234 -1.33 -1.75 -5.88
CA SER A 234 -1.61 -3.15 -5.57
C SER A 234 -0.65 -4.13 -6.25
N THR A 235 -0.19 -3.81 -7.47
CA THR A 235 0.84 -4.60 -8.17
C THR A 235 2.19 -4.54 -7.43
N GLY A 236 2.60 -3.36 -6.97
CA GLY A 236 3.80 -3.20 -6.16
C GLY A 236 3.72 -3.90 -4.81
N ALA A 237 2.59 -3.74 -4.10
CA ALA A 237 2.31 -4.41 -2.84
C ALA A 237 2.37 -5.94 -2.98
N LEU A 238 1.77 -6.49 -4.05
CA LEU A 238 1.84 -7.92 -4.36
C LEU A 238 3.28 -8.40 -4.56
N SER A 239 4.11 -7.61 -5.27
CA SER A 239 5.53 -7.91 -5.46
C SER A 239 6.28 -7.93 -4.12
N TRP A 240 6.04 -6.94 -3.26
CA TRP A 240 6.69 -6.87 -1.94
C TRP A 240 6.31 -8.06 -1.06
N ILE A 241 5.02 -8.38 -0.94
CA ILE A 241 4.55 -9.52 -0.14
C ILE A 241 5.13 -10.84 -0.69
N THR A 242 5.22 -10.98 -2.02
CA THR A 242 5.84 -12.16 -2.65
C THR A 242 7.30 -12.30 -2.24
N GLU A 243 8.09 -11.23 -2.34
CA GLU A 243 9.49 -11.23 -1.90
C GLU A 243 9.61 -11.56 -0.41
N LEU A 244 8.80 -10.92 0.43
CA LEU A 244 8.81 -11.10 1.89
C LEU A 244 8.47 -12.54 2.29
N ARG A 245 7.46 -13.16 1.65
CA ARG A 245 7.13 -14.58 1.80
C ARG A 245 8.32 -15.47 1.44
N ASP A 246 9.02 -15.15 0.35
CA ASP A 246 10.13 -15.96 -0.15
C ASP A 246 11.41 -15.84 0.70
N MET A 247 11.51 -14.81 1.57
CA MET A 247 12.59 -14.67 2.55
C MET A 247 12.44 -15.59 3.77
N VAL A 248 11.23 -16.10 4.04
CA VAL A 248 10.95 -16.87 5.25
C VAL A 248 11.63 -18.24 5.22
N THR A 249 12.53 -18.48 6.18
CA THR A 249 12.98 -19.84 6.50
C THR A 249 11.90 -20.50 7.35
N ILE A 250 11.14 -21.44 6.78
CA ILE A 250 9.91 -21.97 7.40
C ILE A 250 10.21 -22.77 8.67
N ASP A 251 10.16 -22.10 9.82
CA ASP A 251 10.13 -22.74 11.13
C ASP A 251 8.69 -22.91 11.65
N GLU A 252 7.75 -22.07 11.18
CA GLU A 252 6.32 -22.10 11.56
C GLU A 252 5.38 -22.12 10.33
N PRO A 253 4.73 -23.27 10.02
CA PRO A 253 3.84 -23.40 8.86
C PRO A 253 2.64 -22.44 8.86
N LYS A 254 2.16 -22.04 10.05
CA LYS A 254 0.99 -21.17 10.18
C LYS A 254 1.29 -19.76 9.69
N VAL A 255 2.44 -19.19 10.03
CA VAL A 255 2.87 -17.87 9.55
C VAL A 255 2.91 -17.85 8.03
N TYR A 256 3.54 -18.87 7.42
CA TYR A 256 3.62 -18.99 5.98
C TYR A 256 2.23 -19.07 5.32
N GLN A 257 1.28 -19.79 5.93
CA GLN A 257 -0.11 -19.83 5.47
C GLN A 257 -0.76 -18.45 5.51
N GLU A 258 -0.60 -17.70 6.59
CA GLU A 258 -1.18 -16.35 6.72
C GLU A 258 -0.57 -15.36 5.72
N LEU A 259 0.72 -15.46 5.41
CA LEU A 259 1.36 -14.68 4.36
C LEU A 259 0.74 -14.98 2.98
N ILE A 260 0.41 -16.24 2.71
CA ILE A 260 -0.31 -16.63 1.48
C ILE A 260 -1.71 -16.04 1.45
N LEU A 261 -2.45 -16.09 2.57
CA LEU A 261 -3.81 -15.54 2.63
C LEU A 261 -3.81 -14.04 2.31
N ASN A 262 -2.93 -13.27 2.97
CA ASN A 262 -2.79 -11.83 2.70
C ASN A 262 -2.35 -11.54 1.27
N LEU A 263 -1.45 -12.36 0.70
CA LEU A 263 -1.05 -12.25 -0.71
C LEU A 263 -2.25 -12.43 -1.65
N GLU A 264 -3.10 -13.43 -1.41
CA GLU A 264 -4.31 -13.66 -2.22
C GLU A 264 -5.37 -12.57 -2.00
N GLY A 265 -5.45 -11.99 -0.80
CA GLY A 265 -6.26 -10.79 -0.52
C GLY A 265 -5.85 -9.60 -1.38
N VAL A 266 -4.56 -9.23 -1.36
CA VAL A 266 -4.02 -8.15 -2.20
C VAL A 266 -4.17 -8.45 -3.69
N ARG A 267 -3.95 -9.70 -4.11
CA ARG A 267 -4.16 -10.13 -5.49
C ARG A 267 -5.60 -9.91 -5.95
N LYS A 268 -6.57 -10.17 -5.07
CA LYS A 268 -7.97 -9.93 -5.38
C LYS A 268 -8.23 -8.45 -5.70
N TYR A 269 -7.70 -7.52 -4.89
CA TYR A 269 -7.82 -6.08 -5.14
C TYR A 269 -7.14 -5.68 -6.46
N GLN A 270 -5.92 -6.16 -6.70
CA GLN A 270 -5.19 -5.92 -7.94
C GLN A 270 -5.98 -6.37 -9.19
N THR A 271 -6.55 -7.57 -9.15
CA THR A 271 -7.40 -8.10 -10.21
C THR A 271 -8.64 -7.23 -10.42
N PHE A 272 -9.28 -6.76 -9.34
CA PHE A 272 -10.42 -5.85 -9.45
C PHE A 272 -10.02 -4.57 -10.20
N PHE A 273 -8.91 -3.93 -9.82
CA PHE A 273 -8.46 -2.72 -10.52
C PHE A 273 -8.10 -2.99 -11.99
N THR A 274 -7.52 -4.16 -12.28
CA THR A 274 -7.19 -4.57 -13.66
C THR A 274 -8.45 -4.73 -14.50
N ILE A 275 -9.50 -5.38 -13.97
CA ILE A 275 -10.79 -5.51 -14.67
C ILE A 275 -11.41 -4.14 -14.90
N GLY A 276 -11.41 -3.27 -13.88
CA GLY A 276 -11.97 -1.93 -13.96
C GLY A 276 -11.28 -1.06 -15.02
N GLU A 277 -9.95 -1.04 -15.03
CA GLU A 277 -9.15 -0.34 -16.05
C GLU A 277 -9.47 -0.86 -17.47
N ARG A 278 -9.59 -2.18 -17.64
CA ARG A 278 -9.93 -2.80 -18.92
C ARG A 278 -11.33 -2.45 -19.41
N LEU A 279 -12.30 -2.36 -18.51
CA LEU A 279 -13.65 -1.91 -18.84
C LEU A 279 -13.67 -0.44 -19.27
N LEU A 280 -12.93 0.42 -18.57
CA LEU A 280 -12.87 1.86 -18.86
C LEU A 280 -12.07 2.22 -20.12
N THR A 281 -11.24 1.31 -20.62
CA THR A 281 -10.42 1.49 -21.83
C THR A 281 -11.00 0.81 -23.07
N ILE A 282 -12.24 0.32 -22.99
CA ILE A 282 -12.95 -0.25 -24.14
C ILE A 282 -13.06 0.80 -25.26
N PRO A 283 -12.70 0.45 -26.51
CA PRO A 283 -12.85 1.37 -27.64
C PRO A 283 -14.32 1.53 -28.05
N THR A 284 -14.99 2.54 -27.52
CA THR A 284 -16.43 2.83 -27.68
C THR A 284 -16.89 2.99 -29.14
N THR A 285 -16.01 3.32 -30.07
CA THR A 285 -16.39 3.58 -31.47
C THR A 285 -16.70 2.33 -32.29
N THR A 286 -16.29 1.15 -31.83
CA THR A 286 -16.48 -0.12 -32.57
C THR A 286 -16.81 -1.32 -31.67
N PHE A 287 -16.93 -1.09 -30.36
CA PHE A 287 -17.20 -2.15 -29.42
C PHE A 287 -18.61 -2.71 -29.60
N GLN A 288 -18.73 -4.03 -29.49
CA GLN A 288 -20.01 -4.72 -29.41
C GLN A 288 -19.95 -5.65 -28.20
N PRO A 289 -20.67 -5.33 -27.12
CA PRO A 289 -20.81 -6.19 -25.95
C PRO A 289 -21.18 -7.62 -26.35
N ASN A 290 -20.39 -8.61 -25.93
CA ASN A 290 -20.66 -10.01 -26.21
C ASN A 290 -20.01 -10.95 -25.19
N GLU A 291 -20.44 -12.20 -25.19
CA GLU A 291 -19.94 -13.27 -24.30
C GLU A 291 -18.43 -13.50 -24.41
N SER A 292 -17.88 -13.43 -25.63
CA SER A 292 -16.44 -13.64 -25.86
C SER A 292 -15.59 -12.54 -25.21
N PHE A 293 -16.10 -11.31 -25.14
CA PHE A 293 -15.44 -10.23 -24.42
C PHE A 293 -15.33 -10.55 -22.93
N LEU A 294 -16.43 -10.99 -22.28
CA LEU A 294 -16.44 -11.35 -20.85
C LEU A 294 -15.46 -12.49 -20.55
N TYR A 295 -15.42 -13.51 -21.41
CA TYR A 295 -14.44 -14.60 -21.25
C TYR A 295 -13.00 -14.14 -21.42
N ASN A 296 -12.72 -13.28 -22.40
CA ASN A 296 -11.39 -12.73 -22.59
C ASN A 296 -10.99 -11.84 -21.41
N LEU A 297 -11.91 -11.03 -20.88
CA LEU A 297 -11.68 -10.17 -19.71
C LEU A 297 -11.27 -11.01 -18.49
N VAL A 298 -12.02 -12.07 -18.17
CA VAL A 298 -11.67 -13.00 -17.09
C VAL A 298 -10.29 -13.64 -17.33
N ARG A 299 -10.04 -14.12 -18.54
CA ARG A 299 -8.79 -14.81 -18.88
C ARG A 299 -7.57 -13.89 -18.81
N GLU A 300 -7.68 -12.67 -19.32
CA GLU A 300 -6.56 -11.73 -19.46
C GLU A 300 -6.22 -11.01 -18.16
N THR A 301 -7.23 -10.78 -17.31
CA THR A 301 -7.01 -10.18 -15.98
C THR A 301 -6.64 -11.20 -14.92
N GLY A 302 -6.84 -12.49 -15.20
CA GLY A 302 -6.65 -13.55 -14.21
C GLY A 302 -7.70 -13.53 -13.08
N GLY A 303 -8.76 -12.76 -13.25
CA GLY A 303 -9.87 -12.68 -12.32
C GLY A 303 -10.94 -13.72 -12.57
N ASP A 304 -12.14 -13.41 -12.12
CA ASP A 304 -13.28 -14.29 -12.24
C ASP A 304 -14.58 -13.55 -12.48
N VAL A 305 -15.59 -14.34 -12.82
CA VAL A 305 -16.91 -13.85 -13.22
C VAL A 305 -17.60 -13.06 -12.11
N TYR A 306 -17.32 -13.31 -10.83
CA TYR A 306 -17.94 -12.60 -9.72
C TYR A 306 -17.33 -11.22 -9.53
N GLN A 307 -16.02 -11.08 -9.73
CA GLN A 307 -15.37 -9.75 -9.74
C GLN A 307 -15.84 -8.92 -10.94
N VAL A 308 -15.99 -9.55 -12.12
CA VAL A 308 -16.57 -8.91 -13.30
C VAL A 308 -18.00 -8.47 -13.03
N TYR A 309 -18.83 -9.34 -12.42
CA TYR A 309 -20.18 -8.99 -11.99
C TYR A 309 -20.19 -7.77 -11.05
N THR A 310 -19.35 -7.78 -10.01
CA THR A 310 -19.30 -6.68 -9.03
C THR A 310 -18.97 -5.35 -9.71
N LEU A 311 -18.00 -5.31 -10.62
CA LEU A 311 -17.65 -4.09 -11.34
C LEU A 311 -18.73 -3.63 -12.32
N LEU A 312 -19.31 -4.54 -13.11
CA LEU A 312 -20.37 -4.20 -14.05
C LEU A 312 -21.61 -3.68 -13.33
N ASN A 313 -21.99 -4.30 -12.21
CA ASN A 313 -23.09 -3.83 -11.38
C ASN A 313 -22.80 -2.43 -10.84
N LEU A 314 -21.61 -2.21 -10.28
CA LEU A 314 -21.18 -0.92 -9.75
C LEU A 314 -21.18 0.18 -10.84
N PHE A 315 -20.67 -0.14 -12.02
CA PHE A 315 -20.60 0.80 -13.14
C PHE A 315 -21.98 1.15 -13.68
N THR A 316 -22.90 0.18 -13.73
CA THR A 316 -24.28 0.36 -14.20
C THR A 316 -25.13 1.13 -13.19
N GLU A 317 -24.89 0.93 -11.88
CA GLU A 317 -25.58 1.71 -10.83
C GLU A 317 -25.12 3.17 -10.79
N ALA A 318 -23.83 3.42 -11.02
CA ALA A 318 -23.23 4.75 -10.96
C ALA A 318 -23.32 5.55 -12.27
N GLY A 319 -23.61 4.90 -13.41
CA GLY A 319 -23.63 5.54 -14.72
C GLY A 319 -24.57 4.85 -15.71
N ASN A 320 -25.04 5.59 -16.71
CA ASN A 320 -25.97 5.08 -17.74
C ASN A 320 -25.21 4.76 -19.03
N ASP A 321 -24.25 3.83 -18.96
CA ASP A 321 -23.53 3.35 -20.15
C ASP A 321 -24.15 2.04 -20.66
N ILE A 322 -24.72 2.12 -21.86
CA ILE A 322 -25.44 1.00 -22.49
C ILE A 322 -24.54 -0.21 -22.75
N ASP A 323 -23.23 -0.01 -22.91
CA ASP A 323 -22.31 -1.11 -23.12
C ASP A 323 -22.12 -1.93 -21.83
N TYR A 324 -22.05 -1.27 -20.66
CA TYR A 324 -21.96 -1.95 -19.37
C TYR A 324 -23.28 -2.65 -19.00
N GLU A 325 -24.42 -2.00 -19.24
CA GLU A 325 -25.75 -2.61 -19.07
C GLU A 325 -25.88 -3.90 -19.89
N HIS A 326 -25.50 -3.86 -21.17
CA HIS A 326 -25.59 -5.03 -22.04
C HIS A 326 -24.61 -6.13 -21.62
N LEU A 327 -23.39 -5.81 -21.19
CA LEU A 327 -22.47 -6.80 -20.63
C LEU A 327 -23.02 -7.44 -19.35
N LEU A 328 -23.66 -6.67 -18.48
CA LEU A 328 -24.29 -7.16 -17.26
C LEU A 328 -25.46 -8.11 -17.58
N ASP A 329 -26.32 -7.74 -18.53
CA ASP A 329 -27.43 -8.58 -19.00
C ASP A 329 -26.93 -9.93 -19.56
N ILE A 330 -25.86 -9.92 -20.36
CA ILE A 330 -25.25 -11.15 -20.87
C ILE A 330 -24.80 -12.02 -19.69
N LEU A 331 -24.10 -11.44 -18.72
CA LEU A 331 -23.59 -12.16 -17.56
C LEU A 331 -24.71 -12.79 -16.72
N LEU A 332 -25.80 -12.04 -16.47
CA LEU A 332 -26.99 -12.51 -15.74
C LEU A 332 -27.72 -13.64 -16.49
N ASN A 333 -27.72 -13.61 -17.82
CA ASN A 333 -28.30 -14.69 -18.63
C ASN A 333 -27.43 -15.97 -18.62
N LEU A 334 -26.10 -15.83 -18.53
CA LEU A 334 -25.18 -16.96 -18.43
C LEU A 334 -25.19 -17.62 -17.05
N ASP A 335 -25.30 -16.84 -15.99
CA ASP A 335 -25.41 -17.32 -14.61
C ASP A 335 -26.48 -16.56 -13.82
N PRO A 336 -27.74 -17.03 -13.83
CA PRO A 336 -28.85 -16.38 -13.13
C PRO A 336 -28.69 -16.30 -11.60
N ASP A 337 -27.79 -17.09 -11.01
CA ASP A 337 -27.52 -17.10 -9.57
C ASP A 337 -26.30 -16.24 -9.17
N ILE A 338 -25.70 -15.51 -10.12
CA ILE A 338 -24.41 -14.85 -9.91
C ILE A 338 -24.42 -13.82 -8.78
N GLU A 339 -25.53 -13.09 -8.61
CA GLU A 339 -25.70 -12.11 -7.53
C GLU A 339 -25.54 -12.78 -6.16
N ARG A 340 -26.30 -13.86 -5.92
CA ARG A 340 -26.26 -14.63 -4.67
C ARG A 340 -24.86 -15.21 -4.43
N LYS A 341 -24.22 -15.76 -5.47
CA LYS A 341 -22.86 -16.33 -5.36
C LYS A 341 -21.81 -15.25 -5.09
N ALA A 342 -21.94 -14.07 -5.69
CA ALA A 342 -21.05 -12.94 -5.44
C ALA A 342 -21.19 -12.43 -4.00
N MET A 343 -22.41 -12.40 -3.44
CA MET A 343 -22.63 -12.09 -2.03
C MET A 343 -21.95 -13.11 -1.11
N MET A 344 -22.18 -14.41 -1.33
CA MET A 344 -21.54 -15.47 -0.53
C MET A 344 -20.01 -15.37 -0.56
N ARG A 345 -19.45 -14.98 -1.70
CA ARG A 345 -18.00 -14.80 -1.82
C ARG A 345 -17.51 -13.58 -1.04
N ARG A 346 -18.26 -12.48 -1.04
CA ARG A 346 -17.92 -11.30 -0.22
C ARG A 346 -17.86 -11.64 1.27
N GLU A 347 -18.80 -12.46 1.76
CA GLU A 347 -18.80 -12.93 3.15
C GLU A 347 -17.56 -13.78 3.49
N MET A 348 -16.97 -14.46 2.51
CA MET A 348 -15.75 -15.26 2.70
C MET A 348 -14.47 -14.43 2.66
N ASP A 349 -14.51 -13.18 2.19
CA ASP A 349 -13.30 -12.36 2.01
C ASP A 349 -12.59 -12.04 3.32
N GLY A 350 -13.30 -12.02 4.45
CA GLY A 350 -12.69 -11.84 5.77
C GLY A 350 -11.72 -12.95 6.17
N SER A 351 -11.66 -14.05 5.40
CA SER A 351 -10.67 -15.12 5.57
C SER A 351 -9.34 -14.88 4.83
N LEU A 352 -9.27 -13.85 3.98
CA LEU A 352 -8.06 -13.52 3.20
C LEU A 352 -7.14 -12.53 3.92
N GLY A 353 -7.56 -11.98 5.06
CA GLY A 353 -6.78 -11.03 5.88
C GLY A 353 -7.65 -9.88 6.39
N PRO A 354 -7.03 -8.80 6.92
CA PRO A 354 -7.76 -7.69 7.50
C PRO A 354 -8.58 -6.94 6.46
N GLN A 355 -9.76 -6.48 6.86
CA GLN A 355 -10.64 -5.67 6.03
C GLN A 355 -10.83 -4.30 6.67
N PRO A 356 -10.43 -3.21 5.99
CA PRO A 356 -10.75 -1.87 6.46
C PRO A 356 -12.26 -1.64 6.42
N PRO A 357 -12.79 -0.85 7.36
CA PRO A 357 -14.20 -0.50 7.36
C PRO A 357 -14.56 0.20 6.05
N PHE A 358 -15.75 -0.10 5.53
CA PHE A 358 -16.35 0.62 4.42
C PHE A 358 -17.48 1.47 4.98
N ASP A 359 -17.25 2.77 5.12
CA ASP A 359 -18.25 3.70 5.64
C ASP A 359 -19.33 3.92 4.57
N LEU A 360 -20.46 3.24 4.74
CA LEU A 360 -21.71 3.53 4.03
C LEU A 360 -22.42 4.65 4.79
N GLU A 361 -22.04 5.91 4.59
CA GLU A 361 -22.88 7.06 4.99
C GLU A 361 -23.86 7.47 3.90
#